data_AF-A0A6P3Z0Z6-F1
#
_entry.id   AF-A0A6P3Z0Z6-F1
#
_cell.length_a   1.000
_cell.length_b   1.000
_cell.length_c   1.000
_cell.angle_alpha   90.00
_cell.angle_beta   90.00
_cell.angle_gamma   90.00
#
_symmetry.space_group_name_H-M   'P 1'
#
loop_
_entity.id
_entity.type
_entity.pdbx_description
1 polymer ?
#
loop_
_entity_poly.entity_id
_entity_poly.type
_entity_poly.pdbx_seq_one_letter_code
_entity_poly.pdbx_strand_id
1 'polypeptide(L)'
;MLPSGAKDTQLRESNSQKVHPQPMEEAMNQNPEAVEALISKIFTNVSALKSAYIELQAAHTPYDPDKIQAADKLVISELKNLSELKHFYRESFPKPVCVSPQDSRLAAEIQEQQSLLKTYEVMVKKFQSEIQNKDSELHQLQQQIEEANQKRLRLEKNLKLRGLLAKESEDSAEENGFFAVDLTPDLFISVVEAAFKAIHDFSKPLINMMKAAGWDLDAAANSIEPNVVYAKRAHKKYAFESHICQRMFSGFQ
;
A
#
# COMPACT_ATOMS: atom_id res chain seq x y z
N MET A 1 -88.49 57.56 37.87
CA MET A 1 -88.39 59.04 37.78
C MET A 1 -86.96 59.43 38.11
N LEU A 2 -86.26 60.08 37.17
CA LEU A 2 -85.03 60.87 37.40
C LEU A 2 -85.43 62.28 37.91
N PRO A 3 -84.51 63.21 38.25
CA PRO A 3 -83.17 63.11 38.86
C PRO A 3 -82.94 64.20 39.94
N SER A 4 -81.77 64.21 40.62
CA SER A 4 -80.91 65.40 40.80
C SER A 4 -79.87 65.14 41.90
N GLY A 5 -78.62 65.57 41.66
CA GLY A 5 -77.58 65.61 42.68
C GLY A 5 -76.18 65.47 42.11
N ALA A 6 -75.63 66.58 41.62
CA ALA A 6 -74.29 66.70 41.05
C ALA A 6 -73.20 66.96 42.11
N LYS A 7 -71.93 66.84 41.65
CA LYS A 7 -70.64 67.30 42.22
C LYS A 7 -69.98 66.33 43.21
N ASP A 8 -68.67 66.05 43.22
CA ASP A 8 -67.49 66.80 42.77
C ASP A 8 -66.31 65.87 42.41
N THR A 9 -65.59 66.24 41.34
CA THR A 9 -64.12 66.43 41.23
C THR A 9 -63.15 65.48 41.96
N GLN A 10 -62.37 64.67 41.20
CA GLN A 10 -60.89 64.74 41.19
C GLN A 10 -60.21 63.77 40.19
N LEU A 11 -59.34 64.37 39.36
CA LEU A 11 -58.02 63.89 38.92
C LEU A 11 -57.89 62.48 38.30
N ARG A 12 -57.68 62.44 36.98
CA ARG A 12 -56.52 61.70 36.46
C ARG A 12 -56.07 62.22 35.10
N GLU A 13 -54.77 62.45 35.05
CA GLU A 13 -54.04 63.15 34.01
C GLU A 13 -54.08 62.45 32.66
N SER A 14 -54.11 63.30 31.62
CA SER A 14 -53.88 62.92 30.23
C SER A 14 -52.49 62.30 30.08
N ASN A 15 -52.42 61.08 29.55
CA ASN A 15 -51.17 60.51 29.07
C ASN A 15 -51.32 60.15 27.60
N SER A 16 -51.00 61.12 26.75
CA SER A 16 -50.88 60.98 25.31
C SER A 16 -49.65 60.14 24.99
N GLN A 17 -49.78 58.81 24.96
CA GLN A 17 -48.75 57.96 24.38
C GLN A 17 -48.77 58.12 22.86
N LYS A 18 -47.78 58.87 22.36
CA LYS A 18 -47.43 58.96 20.94
C LYS A 18 -47.26 57.56 20.36
N VAL A 19 -48.17 57.16 19.48
CA VAL A 19 -47.98 55.99 18.61
C VAL A 19 -46.87 56.36 17.64
N HIS A 20 -45.67 55.89 17.94
CA HIS A 20 -44.56 55.91 16.99
C HIS A 20 -44.89 54.87 15.91
N PRO A 21 -44.84 55.19 14.60
CA PRO A 21 -44.86 54.15 13.60
C PRO A 21 -43.59 53.31 13.81
N GLN A 22 -43.78 52.05 14.22
CA GLN A 22 -42.73 51.04 14.13
C GLN A 22 -42.39 50.85 12.65
N PRO A 23 -41.10 50.77 12.28
CA PRO A 23 -40.74 50.42 10.91
C PRO A 23 -41.29 49.03 10.60
N MET A 24 -42.08 48.98 9.53
CA MET A 24 -42.55 47.77 8.91
C MET A 24 -41.36 46.91 8.51
N GLU A 25 -41.37 45.66 8.97
CA GLU A 25 -40.79 44.47 8.33
C GLU A 25 -39.66 44.72 7.33
N GLU A 26 -38.41 44.69 7.81
CA GLU A 26 -37.29 44.30 6.95
C GLU A 26 -37.45 42.81 6.65
N ALA A 27 -38.23 42.54 5.61
CA ALA A 27 -38.30 41.25 4.96
C ALA A 27 -36.88 40.80 4.59
N MET A 28 -36.45 39.69 5.20
CA MET A 28 -35.44 38.75 4.73
C MET A 28 -34.59 39.26 3.54
N ASN A 29 -33.48 39.94 3.83
CA ASN A 29 -32.40 40.12 2.86
C ASN A 29 -31.70 38.76 2.63
N GLN A 30 -32.39 37.82 1.98
CA GLN A 30 -31.72 36.72 1.29
C GLN A 30 -31.05 37.35 0.08
N ASN A 31 -29.73 37.49 0.10
CA ASN A 31 -29.00 38.07 -1.03
C ASN A 31 -29.25 37.21 -2.29
N PRO A 32 -30.07 37.66 -3.25
CA PRO A 32 -30.49 36.84 -4.39
C PRO A 32 -29.28 36.41 -5.24
N GLU A 33 -28.26 37.26 -5.29
CA GLU A 33 -26.99 37.01 -5.97
C GLU A 33 -26.22 35.82 -5.36
N ALA A 34 -26.29 35.62 -4.03
CA ALA A 34 -25.65 34.49 -3.36
C ALA A 34 -26.34 33.16 -3.68
N VAL A 35 -27.66 33.17 -3.84
CA VAL A 35 -28.45 32.00 -4.24
C VAL A 35 -28.19 31.66 -5.71
N GLU A 36 -28.17 32.65 -6.60
CA GLU A 36 -27.82 32.45 -8.02
C GLU A 36 -26.39 31.92 -8.20
N ALA A 37 -25.43 32.43 -7.43
CA ALA A 37 -24.07 31.92 -7.43
C ALA A 37 -24.00 30.46 -6.95
N LEU A 38 -24.77 30.07 -5.94
CA LEU A 38 -24.87 28.69 -5.46
C LEU A 38 -25.46 27.77 -6.54
N ILE A 39 -26.54 28.18 -7.20
CA ILE A 39 -27.16 27.42 -8.30
C ILE A 39 -26.17 27.24 -9.45
N SER A 40 -25.45 28.30 -9.82
CA SER A 40 -24.43 28.26 -10.87
C SER A 40 -23.30 27.27 -10.53
N LYS A 41 -22.87 27.23 -9.25
CA LYS A 41 -21.89 26.25 -8.76
C LYS A 41 -22.41 24.82 -8.84
N ILE A 42 -23.68 24.58 -8.49
CA ILE A 42 -24.31 23.26 -8.61
C ILE A 42 -24.34 22.81 -10.07
N PHE A 43 -24.77 23.65 -11.01
CA PHE A 43 -24.79 23.28 -12.44
C PHE A 43 -23.39 23.03 -13.01
N THR A 44 -22.40 23.81 -12.57
CA THR A 44 -21.00 23.59 -12.96
C THR A 44 -20.51 22.24 -12.44
N ASN A 45 -20.75 21.93 -11.16
CA ASN A 45 -20.38 20.65 -10.56
C ASN A 45 -21.11 19.46 -11.21
N VAL A 46 -22.40 19.59 -11.54
CA VAL A 46 -23.15 18.55 -12.29
C VAL A 46 -22.54 18.33 -13.67
N SER A 47 -22.10 19.39 -14.35
CA SER A 47 -21.44 19.29 -15.66
C SER A 47 -20.05 18.64 -15.55
N ALA A 48 -19.29 18.96 -14.50
CA ALA A 48 -18.02 18.32 -14.19
C ALA A 48 -18.21 16.83 -13.86
N LEU A 49 -19.19 16.48 -13.03
CA LEU A 49 -19.54 15.11 -12.68
C LEU A 49 -19.93 14.28 -13.91
N LYS A 50 -20.72 14.86 -14.83
CA LYS A 50 -21.05 14.20 -16.12
C LYS A 50 -19.81 13.93 -16.95
N SER A 51 -18.88 14.89 -17.01
CA SER A 51 -17.64 14.75 -17.75
C SER A 51 -16.75 13.64 -17.16
N ALA A 52 -16.56 13.64 -15.84
CA ALA A 52 -15.84 12.59 -15.11
C ALA A 52 -16.49 11.21 -15.31
N TYR A 53 -17.82 11.14 -15.36
CA TYR A 53 -18.53 9.88 -15.64
C TYR A 53 -18.29 9.39 -17.08
N ILE A 54 -18.24 10.28 -18.07
CA ILE A 54 -17.90 9.92 -19.45
C ILE A 54 -16.46 9.42 -19.53
N GLU A 55 -15.52 10.06 -18.84
CA GLU A 55 -14.13 9.60 -18.76
C GLU A 55 -14.03 8.20 -18.13
N LEU A 56 -14.80 7.95 -17.07
CA LEU A 56 -14.89 6.62 -16.45
C LEU A 56 -15.42 5.57 -17.43
N GLN A 57 -16.50 5.89 -18.16
CA GLN A 57 -17.04 4.99 -19.19
C GLN A 57 -16.04 4.75 -20.33
N ALA A 58 -15.33 5.78 -20.78
CA ALA A 58 -14.32 5.67 -21.82
C ALA A 58 -13.13 4.80 -21.38
N ALA A 59 -12.72 4.88 -20.11
CA ALA A 59 -11.65 4.06 -19.54
C ALA A 59 -11.99 2.56 -19.47
N HIS A 60 -13.27 2.19 -19.58
CA HIS A 60 -13.68 0.80 -19.68
C HIS A 60 -13.52 0.21 -21.09
N THR A 61 -13.26 1.01 -22.14
CA THR A 61 -13.12 0.51 -23.52
C THR A 61 -12.08 1.30 -24.34
N PRO A 62 -10.88 0.74 -24.58
CA PRO A 62 -10.36 -0.52 -24.03
C PRO A 62 -10.13 -0.43 -22.51
N TYR A 63 -10.21 -1.57 -21.80
CA TYR A 63 -10.06 -1.62 -20.35
C TYR A 63 -8.68 -1.11 -19.91
N ASP A 64 -8.67 -0.03 -19.13
CA ASP A 64 -7.47 0.59 -18.59
C ASP A 64 -7.66 0.85 -17.08
N PRO A 65 -7.06 0.02 -16.20
CA PRO A 65 -7.30 0.10 -14.76
C PRO A 65 -6.81 1.41 -14.13
N ASP A 66 -5.73 1.99 -14.66
CA ASP A 66 -5.16 3.24 -14.14
C ASP A 66 -6.07 4.42 -14.49
N LYS A 67 -6.59 4.46 -15.73
CA LYS A 67 -7.58 5.48 -16.13
C LYS A 67 -8.91 5.31 -15.42
N ILE A 68 -9.36 4.08 -15.18
CA ILE A 68 -10.57 3.82 -14.39
C ILE A 68 -10.40 4.38 -12.98
N GLN A 69 -9.26 4.11 -12.33
CA GLN A 69 -9.00 4.62 -10.98
C GLN A 69 -8.91 6.16 -10.95
N ALA A 70 -8.30 6.78 -11.96
CA ALA A 70 -8.22 8.23 -12.06
C ALA A 70 -9.60 8.87 -12.22
N ALA A 71 -10.43 8.35 -13.13
CA ALA A 71 -11.78 8.86 -13.37
C ALA A 71 -12.72 8.60 -12.18
N ASP A 72 -12.60 7.46 -11.49
CA ASP A 72 -13.35 7.16 -10.26
C ASP A 72 -13.05 8.18 -9.16
N LYS A 73 -11.78 8.54 -8.97
CA LYS A 73 -11.38 9.60 -8.03
C LYS A 73 -12.02 10.95 -8.38
N LEU A 74 -12.11 11.30 -9.66
CA LEU A 74 -12.77 12.54 -10.11
C LEU A 74 -14.28 12.52 -9.84
N VAL A 75 -14.95 11.40 -10.11
CA VAL A 75 -16.38 11.23 -9.79
C VAL A 75 -16.61 11.41 -8.29
N ILE A 76 -15.78 10.78 -7.46
CA ILE A 76 -15.87 10.90 -6.00
C ILE A 76 -15.62 12.35 -5.55
N SER A 77 -14.64 13.05 -6.11
CA SER A 77 -14.38 14.45 -5.74
C SER A 77 -15.54 15.36 -6.10
N GLU A 78 -16.16 15.20 -7.27
CA GLU A 78 -17.32 16.00 -7.65
C GLU A 78 -18.56 15.70 -6.79
N LEU A 79 -18.78 14.44 -6.41
CA LEU A 79 -19.84 14.08 -5.45
C LEU A 79 -19.59 14.68 -4.06
N LYS A 80 -18.33 14.74 -3.62
CA LYS A 80 -17.95 15.37 -2.36
C LYS A 80 -18.20 16.89 -2.40
N ASN A 81 -17.79 17.55 -3.48
CA ASN A 81 -18.07 18.97 -3.70
C ASN A 81 -19.58 19.26 -3.66
N LEU A 82 -20.41 18.40 -4.27
CA LEU A 82 -21.87 18.53 -4.23
C LEU A 82 -22.41 18.39 -2.80
N SER A 83 -21.86 17.47 -2.01
CA SER A 83 -22.20 17.31 -0.60
C SER A 83 -21.84 18.55 0.22
N GLU A 84 -20.67 19.14 -0.02
CA GLU A 84 -20.25 20.39 0.64
C GLU A 84 -21.18 21.56 0.26
N LEU A 85 -21.58 21.69 -1.00
CA LEU A 85 -22.57 22.68 -1.44
C LEU A 85 -23.94 22.47 -0.76
N LYS A 86 -24.36 21.20 -0.57
CA LYS A 86 -25.58 20.86 0.18
C LYS A 86 -25.48 21.31 1.64
N HIS A 87 -24.34 21.08 2.29
CA HIS A 87 -24.10 21.53 3.67
C HIS A 87 -24.09 23.06 3.77
N PHE A 88 -23.37 23.74 2.89
CA PHE A 88 -23.33 25.19 2.81
C PHE A 88 -24.73 25.80 2.65
N TYR A 89 -25.58 25.20 1.82
CA TYR A 89 -26.97 25.62 1.68
C TYR A 89 -27.76 25.47 2.99
N ARG A 90 -27.64 24.32 3.68
CA ARG A 90 -28.32 24.09 4.96
C ARG A 90 -27.87 25.08 6.05
N GLU A 91 -26.58 25.43 6.08
CA GLU A 91 -25.99 26.33 7.08
C GLU A 91 -26.25 27.82 6.80
N SER A 92 -26.19 28.23 5.53
CA SER A 92 -26.37 29.64 5.12
C SER A 92 -27.83 30.07 5.09
N PHE A 93 -28.75 29.11 4.97
CA PHE A 93 -30.18 29.34 4.97
C PHE A 93 -30.88 28.52 6.09
N PRO A 94 -30.52 28.76 7.36
CA PRO A 94 -31.14 28.07 8.49
C PRO A 94 -32.61 28.50 8.57
N LYS A 95 -33.53 27.52 8.60
CA LYS A 95 -34.96 27.82 8.41
C LYS A 95 -35.63 28.29 9.71
N PRO A 96 -36.49 29.34 9.65
CA PRO A 96 -37.40 29.67 10.75
C PRO A 96 -38.39 28.52 10.98
N VAL A 97 -38.80 28.32 12.23
CA VAL A 97 -39.83 27.35 12.62
C VAL A 97 -41.15 27.72 11.91
N CYS A 98 -41.57 26.94 10.93
CA CYS A 98 -42.87 27.11 10.25
C CYS A 98 -43.76 25.86 10.42
N VAL A 99 -45.07 26.11 10.46
CA VAL A 99 -46.14 25.24 11.02
C VAL A 99 -46.87 24.39 9.96
N SER A 100 -46.26 24.09 8.80
CA SER A 100 -46.89 23.29 7.70
C SER A 100 -45.86 22.74 6.68
N PRO A 101 -46.18 21.68 5.90
CA PRO A 101 -46.38 20.31 6.34
C PRO A 101 -44.99 19.68 6.60
N GLN A 102 -44.64 19.54 7.88
CA GLN A 102 -43.37 18.97 8.33
C GLN A 102 -43.12 17.56 7.74
N ASP A 103 -44.19 16.85 7.38
CA ASP A 103 -44.19 15.44 6.98
C ASP A 103 -43.48 15.15 5.65
N SER A 104 -43.69 15.96 4.60
CA SER A 104 -43.05 15.73 3.30
C SER A 104 -41.54 16.00 3.34
N ARG A 105 -41.12 17.02 4.12
CA ARG A 105 -39.70 17.34 4.30
C ARG A 105 -38.98 16.29 5.14
N LEU A 106 -39.59 15.89 6.25
CA LEU A 106 -39.05 14.85 7.12
C LEU A 106 -38.94 13.51 6.38
N ALA A 107 -39.91 13.18 5.53
CA ALA A 107 -39.84 11.98 4.69
C ALA A 107 -38.64 12.00 3.73
N ALA A 108 -38.33 13.13 3.11
CA ALA A 108 -37.17 13.26 2.23
C ALA A 108 -35.83 13.09 2.98
N GLU A 109 -35.74 13.62 4.21
CA GLU A 109 -34.57 13.46 5.07
C GLU A 109 -34.41 12.02 5.57
N ILE A 110 -35.50 11.36 5.95
CA ILE A 110 -35.50 9.93 6.29
C ILE A 110 -35.04 9.09 5.10
N GLN A 111 -35.53 9.38 3.90
CA GLN A 111 -35.13 8.67 2.68
C GLN A 111 -33.62 8.86 2.38
N GLU A 112 -33.10 10.07 2.58
CA GLU A 112 -31.66 10.36 2.47
C GLU A 112 -30.85 9.52 3.47
N GLN A 113 -31.25 9.51 4.74
CA GLN A 113 -30.59 8.72 5.78
C GLN A 113 -30.64 7.20 5.51
N GLN A 114 -31.77 6.70 5.02
CA GLN A 114 -31.90 5.29 4.61
C GLN A 114 -30.97 4.94 3.44
N SER A 115 -30.82 5.85 2.47
CA SER A 115 -29.90 5.66 1.34
C SER A 115 -28.45 5.64 1.82
N LEU A 116 -28.10 6.52 2.76
CA LEU A 116 -26.77 6.55 3.37
C LEU A 116 -26.47 5.26 4.17
N LEU A 117 -27.44 4.75 4.93
CA LEU A 117 -27.30 3.47 5.64
C LEU A 117 -27.02 2.31 4.68
N LYS A 118 -27.71 2.24 3.54
CA LYS A 118 -27.42 1.23 2.50
C LYS A 118 -26.00 1.34 1.97
N THR A 119 -25.50 2.56 1.74
CA THR A 119 -24.11 2.78 1.30
C THR A 119 -23.11 2.28 2.36
N TYR A 120 -23.34 2.58 3.64
CA TYR A 120 -22.50 2.06 4.71
C TYR A 120 -22.56 0.54 4.82
N GLU A 121 -23.72 -0.08 4.63
CA GLU A 121 -23.86 -1.53 4.62
C GLU A 121 -23.00 -2.18 3.52
N VAL A 122 -23.02 -1.63 2.30
CA VAL A 122 -22.18 -2.09 1.19
C VAL A 122 -20.69 -1.91 1.52
N MET A 123 -20.32 -0.78 2.12
CA MET A 123 -18.94 -0.50 2.51
C MET A 123 -18.45 -1.46 3.60
N VAL A 124 -19.29 -1.79 4.58
CA VAL A 124 -18.98 -2.78 5.62
C VAL A 124 -18.74 -4.15 4.99
N LYS A 125 -19.60 -4.58 4.06
CA LYS A 125 -19.41 -5.85 3.33
C LYS A 125 -18.11 -5.86 2.53
N LYS A 126 -17.75 -4.75 1.88
CA LYS A 126 -16.49 -4.60 1.16
C LYS A 126 -15.29 -4.75 2.10
N PHE A 127 -15.28 -4.03 3.22
CA PHE A 127 -14.18 -4.12 4.19
C PHE A 127 -14.08 -5.50 4.84
N GLN A 128 -15.20 -6.15 5.14
CA GLN A 128 -15.19 -7.54 5.61
C GLN A 128 -14.52 -8.49 4.62
N SER A 129 -14.82 -8.36 3.32
CA SER A 129 -14.18 -9.14 2.27
C SER A 129 -12.68 -8.83 2.14
N GLU A 130 -12.28 -7.57 2.30
CA GLU A 130 -10.88 -7.15 2.23
C GLU A 130 -10.07 -7.70 3.41
N ILE A 131 -10.65 -7.68 4.61
CA ILE A 131 -10.06 -8.30 5.82
C ILE A 131 -9.87 -9.80 5.59
N GLN A 132 -10.90 -10.52 5.14
CA GLN A 132 -10.81 -11.97 4.88
C GLN A 132 -9.75 -12.31 3.83
N ASN A 133 -9.62 -11.50 2.78
CA ASN A 133 -8.59 -11.67 1.76
C ASN A 133 -7.19 -11.45 2.33
N LYS A 134 -7.00 -10.41 3.15
CA LYS A 134 -5.73 -10.13 3.82
C LYS A 134 -5.36 -11.20 4.85
N ASP A 135 -6.33 -11.72 5.60
CA ASP A 135 -6.12 -12.84 6.51
C ASP A 135 -5.65 -14.09 5.74
N SER A 136 -6.25 -14.36 4.58
CA SER A 136 -5.83 -15.49 3.73
C SER A 136 -4.40 -15.31 3.21
N GLU A 137 -4.03 -14.10 2.78
CA GLU A 137 -2.66 -13.75 2.36
C GLU A 137 -1.66 -13.90 3.51
N LEU A 138 -2.01 -13.47 4.73
CA LEU A 138 -1.18 -13.65 5.92
C LEU A 138 -0.94 -15.13 6.25
N HIS A 139 -1.98 -15.96 6.22
CA HIS A 139 -1.82 -17.41 6.44
C HIS A 139 -0.91 -18.05 5.39
N GLN A 140 -1.06 -17.66 4.12
CA GLN A 140 -0.19 -18.16 3.05
C GLN A 140 1.28 -17.77 3.27
N LEU A 141 1.55 -16.51 3.63
CA LEU A 141 2.89 -16.04 3.90
C LEU A 141 3.50 -16.73 5.14
N GLN A 142 2.73 -16.92 6.20
CA GLN A 142 3.16 -17.67 7.39
C GLN A 142 3.55 -19.11 7.03
N GLN A 143 2.76 -19.77 6.18
CA GLN A 143 3.09 -21.11 5.69
C GLN A 143 4.41 -21.12 4.90
N GLN A 144 4.62 -20.13 4.01
CA GLN A 144 5.87 -20.02 3.24
C GLN A 144 7.08 -19.81 4.16
N ILE A 145 6.96 -19.02 5.22
CA ILE A 145 8.01 -18.80 6.21
C ILE A 145 8.33 -20.12 6.93
N GLU A 146 7.32 -20.87 7.36
CA GLU A 146 7.51 -22.16 8.03
C GLU A 146 8.20 -23.17 7.11
N GLU A 147 7.76 -23.28 5.85
CA GLU A 147 8.40 -24.15 4.85
C GLU A 147 9.86 -23.75 4.57
N ALA A 148 10.15 -22.45 4.46
CA ALA A 148 11.50 -21.94 4.29
C ALA A 148 12.38 -22.24 5.51
N ASN A 149 11.86 -22.08 6.73
CA ASN A 149 12.55 -22.44 7.96
C ASN A 149 12.86 -23.94 8.03
N GLN A 150 11.92 -24.80 7.65
CA GLN A 150 12.16 -26.24 7.57
C GLN A 150 13.25 -26.60 6.56
N LYS A 151 13.25 -25.96 5.38
CA LYS A 151 14.32 -26.12 4.37
C LYS A 151 15.66 -25.66 4.91
N ARG A 152 15.71 -24.50 5.59
CA ARG A 152 16.91 -23.95 6.24
C ARG A 152 17.47 -24.93 7.27
N LEU A 153 16.64 -25.44 8.18
CA LEU A 153 17.04 -26.41 9.20
C LEU A 153 17.56 -27.72 8.59
N ARG A 154 16.94 -28.21 7.51
CA ARG A 154 17.44 -29.39 6.79
C ARG A 154 18.81 -29.12 6.15
N LEU A 155 19.00 -27.96 5.54
CA LEU A 155 20.27 -27.59 4.94
C LEU A 155 21.36 -27.47 6.01
N GLU A 156 21.07 -26.81 7.13
CA GLU A 156 21.98 -26.66 8.26
C GLU A 156 22.46 -28.01 8.80
N LYS A 157 21.53 -28.97 8.99
CA LYS A 157 21.88 -30.35 9.38
C LYS A 157 22.79 -31.04 8.37
N ASN A 158 22.53 -30.87 7.07
CA ASN A 158 23.37 -31.43 6.01
C ASN A 158 24.77 -30.82 5.97
N LEU A 159 24.90 -29.51 6.21
CA LEU A 159 26.20 -28.82 6.26
C LEU A 159 27.02 -29.25 7.48
N LYS A 160 26.37 -29.39 8.65
CA LYS A 160 26.98 -29.95 9.86
C LYS A 160 27.50 -31.38 9.63
N LEU A 161 26.70 -32.24 8.97
CA LEU A 161 27.12 -33.62 8.63
C LEU A 161 28.30 -33.66 7.65
N ARG A 162 28.40 -32.69 6.74
CA ARG A 162 29.52 -32.58 5.78
C ARG A 162 30.77 -31.90 6.36
N GLY A 163 30.75 -31.47 7.63
CA GLY A 163 31.87 -30.77 8.26
C GLY A 163 32.14 -29.37 7.69
N LEU A 164 31.16 -28.81 6.96
CA LEU A 164 31.26 -27.47 6.34
C LEU A 164 30.74 -26.35 7.24
N LEU A 165 30.17 -26.71 8.40
CA LEU A 165 29.76 -25.79 9.44
C LEU A 165 30.66 -26.08 10.63
N ALA A 166 31.50 -25.11 11.00
CA ALA A 166 32.38 -25.25 12.17
C ALA A 166 31.52 -25.60 13.38
N LYS A 167 32.01 -26.52 14.22
CA LYS A 167 31.47 -26.72 15.57
C LYS A 167 31.73 -25.43 16.34
N GLU A 168 30.79 -24.49 16.30
CA GLU A 168 30.73 -23.47 17.32
C GLU A 168 30.43 -24.19 18.63
N SER A 169 31.29 -23.93 19.61
CA SER A 169 31.16 -24.37 20.97
C SER A 169 29.75 -24.11 21.48
N GLU A 170 29.20 -25.10 22.18
CA GLU A 170 27.98 -24.95 22.97
C GLU A 170 28.23 -23.91 24.07
N ASP A 171 28.04 -22.63 23.78
CA ASP A 171 27.77 -21.57 24.76
C ASP A 171 27.55 -20.23 24.04
N SER A 172 26.36 -20.02 23.49
CA SER A 172 25.69 -18.71 23.54
C SER A 172 24.27 -18.86 23.03
N ALA A 173 23.36 -18.89 23.99
CA ALA A 173 21.94 -18.69 23.74
C ALA A 173 21.69 -17.25 23.29
N GLU A 174 20.61 -17.12 22.53
CA GLU A 174 19.78 -15.93 22.32
C GLU A 174 20.09 -14.97 21.15
N GLU A 175 19.08 -14.98 20.26
CA GLU A 175 18.40 -13.84 19.65
C GLU A 175 19.01 -13.08 18.46
N ASN A 176 18.13 -12.93 17.47
CA ASN A 176 18.11 -11.94 16.40
C ASN A 176 19.08 -12.13 15.23
N GLY A 177 18.49 -12.64 14.14
CA GLY A 177 18.42 -11.93 12.87
C GLY A 177 19.74 -11.49 12.26
N PHE A 178 20.11 -12.19 11.17
CA PHE A 178 21.36 -12.08 10.41
C PHE A 178 22.53 -12.84 11.04
N PHE A 179 22.66 -14.11 10.63
CA PHE A 179 23.98 -14.73 10.54
C PHE A 179 24.79 -13.94 9.51
N ALA A 180 25.40 -12.85 9.95
CA ALA A 180 26.62 -12.38 9.30
C ALA A 180 27.58 -13.56 9.46
N VAL A 181 27.75 -14.32 8.38
CA VAL A 181 28.90 -15.24 8.28
C VAL A 181 30.09 -14.33 8.43
N ASP A 182 30.65 -14.30 9.63
CA ASP A 182 31.75 -13.42 9.94
C ASP A 182 32.87 -13.86 9.00
N LEU A 183 33.22 -12.98 8.05
CA LEU A 183 34.19 -13.25 6.99
C LEU A 183 35.58 -13.23 7.61
N THR A 184 35.87 -14.26 8.40
CA THR A 184 37.13 -14.41 9.10
C THR A 184 38.21 -14.92 8.15
N PRO A 185 39.48 -14.56 8.37
CA PRO A 185 40.60 -15.15 7.66
C PRO A 185 40.59 -16.69 7.71
N ASP A 186 40.17 -17.27 8.85
CA ASP A 186 40.10 -18.72 9.03
C ASP A 186 39.06 -19.38 8.13
N LEU A 187 37.89 -18.75 7.95
CA LEU A 187 36.88 -19.21 7.00
C LEU A 187 37.41 -19.18 5.57
N PHE A 188 38.08 -18.10 5.18
CA PHE A 188 38.68 -17.99 3.84
C PHE A 188 39.72 -19.08 3.60
N ILE A 189 40.62 -19.31 4.56
CA ILE A 189 41.65 -20.36 4.48
C ILE A 189 40.98 -21.74 4.33
N SER A 190 39.98 -22.05 5.17
CA SER A 190 39.25 -23.32 5.13
C SER A 190 38.55 -23.55 3.78
N VAL A 191 37.90 -22.52 3.23
CA VAL A 191 37.23 -22.60 1.92
C VAL A 191 38.23 -22.77 0.78
N VAL A 192 39.36 -22.06 0.81
CA VAL A 192 40.43 -22.20 -0.18
C VAL A 192 41.05 -23.60 -0.14
N GLU A 193 41.33 -24.14 1.06
CA GLU A 193 41.84 -25.50 1.23
C GLU A 193 40.85 -26.55 0.71
N ALA A 194 39.56 -26.39 1.01
CA ALA A 194 38.51 -27.26 0.52
C ALA A 194 38.40 -27.22 -1.01
N ALA A 195 38.46 -26.02 -1.62
CA ALA A 195 38.44 -25.84 -3.06
C ALA A 195 39.67 -26.48 -3.72
N PHE A 196 40.86 -26.27 -3.17
CA PHE A 196 42.09 -26.89 -3.67
C PHE A 196 42.00 -28.42 -3.62
N LYS A 197 41.50 -28.99 -2.52
CA LYS A 197 41.30 -30.44 -2.39
C LYS A 197 40.30 -30.98 -3.42
N ALA A 198 39.18 -30.29 -3.62
CA ALA A 198 38.18 -30.70 -4.61
C ALA A 198 38.74 -30.68 -6.04
N ILE A 199 39.50 -29.64 -6.40
CA ILE A 199 40.17 -29.52 -7.70
C ILE A 199 41.21 -30.63 -7.87
N HIS A 200 42.01 -30.88 -6.84
CA HIS A 200 42.99 -31.96 -6.84
C HIS A 200 42.33 -33.33 -7.05
N ASP A 201 41.25 -33.62 -6.32
CA ASP A 201 40.54 -34.90 -6.45
C ASP A 201 39.81 -35.04 -7.79
N PHE A 202 39.28 -33.95 -8.35
CA PHE A 202 38.68 -33.92 -9.69
C PHE A 202 39.70 -34.08 -10.83
N SER A 203 40.93 -33.62 -10.63
CA SER A 203 41.99 -33.76 -11.65
C SER A 203 42.30 -35.22 -11.98
N LYS A 204 42.18 -36.13 -11.01
CA LYS A 204 42.47 -37.56 -11.16
C LYS A 204 41.59 -38.24 -12.21
N PRO A 205 40.25 -38.24 -12.11
CA PRO A 205 39.38 -38.81 -13.14
C PRO A 205 39.53 -38.11 -14.49
N LEU A 206 39.73 -36.78 -14.52
CA LEU A 206 39.96 -36.04 -15.76
C LEU A 206 41.20 -36.57 -16.50
N ILE A 207 42.35 -36.64 -15.81
CA ILE A 207 43.59 -37.15 -16.38
C ILE A 207 43.43 -38.62 -16.81
N ASN A 208 42.70 -39.44 -16.05
CA ASN A 208 42.45 -40.83 -16.42
C ASN A 208 41.60 -40.96 -17.69
N MET A 209 40.58 -40.11 -17.87
CA MET A 209 39.80 -40.06 -19.11
C MET A 209 40.65 -39.62 -20.31
N MET A 210 41.51 -38.62 -20.14
CA MET A 210 42.45 -38.18 -21.19
C MET A 210 43.39 -39.31 -21.60
N LYS A 211 43.94 -40.06 -20.64
CA LYS A 211 44.75 -41.26 -20.94
C LYS A 211 43.95 -42.32 -21.70
N ALA A 212 42.72 -42.61 -21.28
CA ALA A 212 41.86 -43.57 -21.94
C ALA A 212 41.50 -43.16 -23.38
N ALA A 213 41.41 -41.86 -23.64
CA ALA A 213 41.21 -41.29 -24.97
C ALA A 213 42.49 -41.22 -25.83
N GLY A 214 43.63 -41.73 -25.33
CA GLY A 214 44.90 -41.74 -26.06
C GLY A 214 45.62 -40.39 -26.13
N TRP A 215 45.32 -39.44 -25.25
CA TRP A 215 45.97 -38.14 -25.24
C TRP A 215 47.41 -38.23 -24.75
N ASP A 216 48.31 -37.48 -25.39
CA ASP A 216 49.66 -37.24 -24.87
C ASP A 216 49.59 -36.20 -23.74
N LEU A 217 49.71 -36.68 -22.50
CA LEU A 217 49.68 -35.81 -21.31
C LEU A 217 50.86 -34.84 -21.23
N ASP A 218 52.00 -35.18 -21.81
CA ASP A 218 53.18 -34.32 -21.81
C ASP A 218 52.96 -33.15 -22.78
N ALA A 219 52.41 -33.43 -23.97
CA ALA A 219 52.00 -32.39 -24.92
C ALA A 219 50.84 -31.55 -24.38
N ALA A 220 49.84 -32.17 -23.74
CA ALA A 220 48.70 -31.47 -23.15
C ALA A 220 49.12 -30.52 -22.02
N ALA A 221 50.00 -30.97 -21.11
CA ALA A 221 50.51 -30.10 -20.05
C ALA A 221 51.28 -28.89 -20.60
N ASN A 222 52.11 -29.10 -21.63
CA ASN A 222 52.85 -28.03 -22.31
C ASN A 222 51.94 -27.08 -23.09
N SER A 223 50.78 -27.54 -23.56
CA SER A 223 49.78 -26.70 -24.23
C SER A 223 49.01 -25.82 -23.23
N ILE A 224 48.86 -26.26 -21.97
CA ILE A 224 48.17 -25.48 -20.94
C ILE A 224 49.10 -24.39 -20.41
N GLU A 225 50.28 -24.77 -19.91
CA GLU A 225 51.26 -23.84 -19.35
C GLU A 225 52.58 -23.98 -20.14
N PRO A 226 52.78 -23.18 -21.21
CA PRO A 226 54.01 -23.23 -21.98
C PRO A 226 55.18 -22.73 -21.12
N ASN A 227 56.36 -23.35 -21.28
CA ASN A 227 57.62 -22.98 -20.64
C ASN A 227 57.79 -23.33 -19.14
N VAL A 228 56.95 -24.21 -18.58
CA VAL A 228 57.14 -24.70 -17.21
C VAL A 228 58.15 -25.87 -17.16
N VAL A 229 59.23 -25.69 -16.39
CA VAL A 229 60.20 -26.76 -16.10
C VAL A 229 59.75 -27.53 -14.85
N TYR A 230 59.18 -28.71 -15.06
CA TYR A 230 58.72 -29.55 -13.95
C TYR A 230 59.89 -30.31 -13.30
N ALA A 231 60.04 -30.18 -11.98
CA ALA A 231 61.06 -30.90 -11.22
C ALA A 231 60.92 -32.44 -11.28
N LYS A 232 59.69 -32.96 -11.47
CA LYS A 232 59.40 -34.38 -11.67
C LYS A 232 58.34 -34.53 -12.75
N ARG A 233 58.38 -35.62 -13.53
CA ARG A 233 57.34 -35.91 -14.54
C ARG A 233 55.93 -35.93 -13.92
N ALA A 234 55.80 -36.46 -12.69
CA ALA A 234 54.53 -36.50 -11.96
C ALA A 234 53.97 -35.11 -11.59
N HIS A 235 54.79 -34.05 -11.59
CA HIS A 235 54.34 -32.69 -11.28
C HIS A 235 53.55 -32.04 -12.42
N LYS A 236 53.55 -32.63 -13.63
CA LYS A 236 52.71 -32.16 -14.74
C LYS A 236 51.21 -32.17 -14.41
N LYS A 237 50.80 -32.97 -13.41
CA LYS A 237 49.44 -32.94 -12.85
C LYS A 237 49.00 -31.52 -12.44
N TYR A 238 49.93 -30.69 -11.96
CA TYR A 238 49.63 -29.33 -11.51
C TYR A 238 49.25 -28.40 -12.67
N ALA A 239 49.67 -28.69 -13.91
CA ALA A 239 49.19 -27.95 -15.08
C ALA A 239 47.68 -28.14 -15.27
N PHE A 240 47.21 -29.38 -15.12
CA PHE A 240 45.78 -29.70 -15.23
C PHE A 240 44.99 -29.11 -14.06
N GLU A 241 45.51 -29.18 -12.83
CA GLU A 241 44.89 -28.51 -11.67
C GLU A 241 44.78 -26.99 -11.88
N SER A 242 45.85 -26.34 -12.36
CA SER A 242 45.83 -24.91 -12.74
C SER A 242 44.77 -24.60 -13.81
N HIS A 243 44.69 -25.42 -14.85
CA HIS A 243 43.69 -25.25 -15.91
C HIS A 243 42.26 -25.35 -15.36
N ILE A 244 42.00 -26.31 -14.46
CA ILE A 244 40.71 -26.46 -13.80
C ILE A 244 40.38 -25.20 -13.01
N CYS A 245 41.31 -24.68 -12.20
CA CYS A 245 41.14 -23.41 -11.49
C CYS A 245 40.77 -22.27 -12.45
N GLN A 246 41.57 -22.05 -13.49
CA GLN A 246 41.34 -20.97 -14.47
C GLN A 246 39.96 -21.07 -15.12
N ARG A 247 39.52 -22.29 -15.49
CA ARG A 247 38.19 -22.50 -16.08
C ARG A 247 37.06 -22.27 -15.09
N MET A 248 37.17 -22.82 -13.87
CA MET A 248 36.14 -22.69 -12.84
C MET A 248 35.98 -21.24 -12.36
N PHE A 249 37.08 -20.47 -12.30
CA PHE A 249 37.07 -19.10 -11.79
C PHE A 249 37.06 -18.03 -12.89
N SER A 250 36.98 -18.40 -14.17
CA SER A 250 36.98 -17.46 -15.31
C SER A 250 35.83 -16.43 -15.30
N GLY A 251 34.75 -16.69 -14.58
CA GLY A 251 33.59 -15.79 -14.48
C GLY A 251 33.60 -14.82 -13.29
N PHE A 252 34.65 -14.83 -12.46
CA PHE A 252 34.74 -14.02 -11.23
C PHE A 252 35.67 -12.81 -11.37
N GLN A 253 35.82 -12.30 -12.60
CA GLN A 253 36.65 -11.14 -12.91
C GLN A 253 35.94 -9.82 -12.65
#